data_AF-A0A091G1H7-F1
#
_entry.id   AF-A0A091G1H7-F1
#
_cell.length_a   1.000
_cell.length_b   1.000
_cell.length_c   1.000
_cell.angle_alpha   90.00
_cell.angle_beta   90.00
_cell.angle_gamma   90.00
#
_symmetry.space_group_name_H-M   'P 1'
#
loop_
_entity.id
_entity.type
_entity.pdbx_description
1 polymer ?
#
loop_
_entity_poly.entity_id
_entity_poly.type
_entity_poly.pdbx_seq_one_letter_code
_entity_poly.pdbx_strand_id
1 'polypeptide(L)'
;GDDCSERCNLAHGGCDQDGKCRCDPGWEGEYCEECVRMPGCLHGTCHQPWQCICHTGWAGKFCDKDIHICEHQSPCQNGAQCIYDRDGEYSCLCPEGFHGKDCEMKIGPCEKAGSPCKNGGQCQDENGFASNFTCRCLAGFVGALCENDVDDCLMRPCANGATCHDGINRFSCQCQVGFEGRFCTININDCASQPCKNGAKCYDRINDYDCLCPDRFTGKTCEISIPEPTWAAPYHPANHENGGVVKSTASEMLAVTQPEPVRTVVTGRRMANHSEKEPGGGLLKISVKEVVTQRDSGLTEAQLVTVLVFGVLTAVLVLITVLLILRNWQRG
;
A
#
# COMPACT_ATOMS: atom_id res chain seq x y z
N GLY A 1 -5.33 71.20 -23.82
CA GLY A 1 -6.17 71.79 -22.77
C GLY A 1 -5.46 71.49 -21.49
N ASP A 2 -4.72 72.46 -20.97
CA ASP A 2 -3.77 72.30 -19.87
C ASP A 2 -4.46 72.39 -18.49
N ASP A 3 -5.61 71.71 -18.33
CA ASP A 3 -6.40 71.75 -17.07
C ASP A 3 -5.99 70.64 -16.09
N CYS A 4 -5.10 69.72 -16.50
CA CYS A 4 -4.79 68.53 -15.70
C CYS A 4 -3.82 68.80 -14.54
N SER A 5 -2.92 69.77 -14.71
CA SER A 5 -1.92 70.17 -13.71
C SER A 5 -2.49 70.89 -12.47
N GLU A 6 -3.75 71.35 -12.51
CA GLU A 6 -4.38 72.01 -11.36
C GLU A 6 -5.14 71.04 -10.44
N ARG A 7 -5.43 69.81 -10.90
CA ARG A 7 -6.26 68.86 -10.16
C ARG A 7 -5.54 67.58 -9.77
N CYS A 8 -4.71 67.00 -10.64
CA CYS A 8 -3.98 65.78 -10.30
C CYS A 8 -2.78 66.06 -9.39
N ASN A 9 -2.56 65.21 -8.40
CA ASN A 9 -1.31 65.20 -7.66
C ASN A 9 -0.18 64.64 -8.54
N LEU A 10 0.53 65.53 -9.22
CA LEU A 10 1.61 65.18 -10.15
C LEU A 10 2.85 64.57 -9.47
N ALA A 11 2.93 64.58 -8.13
CA ALA A 11 3.98 63.86 -7.43
C ALA A 11 3.72 62.35 -7.37
N HIS A 12 2.46 61.93 -7.56
CA HIS A 12 1.97 60.57 -7.34
C HIS A 12 1.24 60.01 -8.57
N GLY A 13 1.40 60.64 -9.74
CA GLY A 13 0.76 60.22 -10.98
C GLY A 13 0.99 61.20 -12.12
N GLY A 14 0.37 60.88 -13.26
CA GLY A 14 0.37 61.72 -14.46
C GLY A 14 -1.01 61.82 -15.09
N CYS A 15 -1.09 62.49 -16.24
CA CYS A 15 -2.34 62.73 -16.95
C CYS A 15 -2.40 61.94 -18.25
N ASP A 16 -3.56 61.40 -18.60
CA ASP A 16 -3.80 60.87 -19.93
C ASP A 16 -4.20 61.96 -20.93
N GLN A 17 -4.42 61.56 -22.20
CA GLN A 17 -4.73 62.48 -23.29
C GLN A 17 -6.12 63.13 -23.15
N ASP A 18 -6.98 62.57 -22.30
CA ASP A 18 -8.34 63.04 -22.03
C ASP A 18 -8.40 63.94 -20.77
N GLY A 19 -7.25 64.15 -20.10
CA GLY A 19 -7.14 64.99 -18.91
C GLY A 19 -7.53 64.28 -17.60
N LYS A 20 -7.61 62.94 -17.59
CA LYS A 20 -7.87 62.16 -16.38
C LYS A 20 -6.56 61.78 -15.69
N CYS A 21 -6.56 61.78 -14.36
CA CYS A 21 -5.41 61.35 -13.57
C CYS A 21 -5.18 59.84 -13.70
N ARG A 22 -3.93 59.46 -13.92
CA ARG A 22 -3.41 58.09 -13.87
C ARG A 22 -2.40 58.02 -12.73
N CYS A 23 -2.78 57.34 -11.67
CA CYS A 23 -1.96 57.26 -10.47
C CYS A 23 -0.79 56.29 -10.61
N ASP A 24 0.31 56.64 -9.97
CA ASP A 24 1.48 55.79 -9.85
C ASP A 24 1.17 54.58 -8.94
N PRO A 25 1.91 53.47 -9.07
CA PRO A 25 1.68 52.28 -8.26
C PRO A 25 1.69 52.58 -6.76
N GLY A 26 0.57 52.31 -6.09
CA GLY A 26 0.40 52.56 -4.67
C GLY A 26 -0.38 53.83 -4.32
N TRP A 27 -0.82 54.59 -5.32
CA TRP A 27 -1.74 55.72 -5.15
C TRP A 27 -3.06 55.44 -5.89
N GLU A 28 -4.15 55.93 -5.31
CA GLU A 28 -5.51 55.82 -5.81
C GLU A 28 -6.29 57.12 -5.56
N GLY A 29 -7.58 57.10 -5.88
CA GLY A 29 -8.44 58.29 -5.86
C GLY A 29 -8.56 58.96 -7.24
N GLU A 30 -9.50 59.89 -7.34
CA GLU A 30 -9.75 60.62 -8.59
C GLU A 30 -8.57 61.51 -8.98
N TYR A 31 -7.82 62.01 -7.99
CA TYR A 31 -6.70 62.94 -8.17
C TYR A 31 -5.35 62.41 -7.66
N CYS A 32 -5.24 61.11 -7.37
CA CYS A 32 -4.02 60.45 -6.88
C CYS A 32 -3.50 60.97 -5.53
N GLU A 33 -4.41 61.43 -4.68
CA GLU A 33 -4.13 61.93 -3.33
C GLU A 33 -4.22 60.85 -2.24
N GLU A 34 -4.87 59.72 -2.54
CA GLU A 34 -5.08 58.65 -1.58
C GLU A 34 -4.00 57.57 -1.74
N CYS A 35 -3.41 57.13 -0.63
CA CYS A 35 -2.52 55.98 -0.67
C CYS A 35 -3.36 54.69 -0.74
N VAL A 36 -2.89 53.74 -1.56
CA VAL A 36 -3.41 52.38 -1.55
C VAL A 36 -2.90 51.70 -0.29
N ARG A 37 -3.82 51.26 0.57
CA ARG A 37 -3.49 50.53 1.79
C ARG A 37 -2.87 49.17 1.47
N MET A 38 -2.12 48.62 2.43
CA MET A 38 -1.60 47.25 2.29
C MET A 38 -2.75 46.28 2.00
N PRO A 39 -2.63 45.40 0.98
CA PRO A 39 -3.68 44.42 0.70
C PRO A 39 -3.99 43.58 1.95
N GLY A 40 -5.28 43.48 2.30
CA GLY A 40 -5.74 42.79 3.51
C GLY A 40 -5.90 43.69 4.74
N CYS A 41 -5.58 44.99 4.66
CA CYS A 41 -5.80 45.95 5.74
C CYS A 41 -7.30 46.11 6.05
N LEU A 42 -7.75 45.61 7.21
CA LEU A 42 -9.15 45.65 7.61
C LEU A 42 -9.48 46.96 8.34
N HIS A 43 -8.89 47.16 9.52
CA HIS A 43 -9.19 48.30 10.40
C HIS A 43 -8.01 49.26 10.52
N GLY A 44 -7.47 49.68 9.37
CA GLY A 44 -6.34 50.60 9.33
C GLY A 44 -6.37 51.58 8.16
N THR A 45 -5.52 52.59 8.27
CA THR A 45 -5.31 53.66 7.28
C THR A 45 -3.86 53.67 6.78
N CYS A 46 -3.50 54.56 5.87
CA CYS A 46 -2.13 54.73 5.40
C CYS A 46 -1.74 56.21 5.33
N HIS A 47 -0.44 56.50 5.47
CA HIS A 47 0.14 57.79 5.13
C HIS A 47 1.03 57.71 3.89
N GLN A 48 1.56 56.52 3.63
CA GLN A 48 2.31 56.16 2.43
C GLN A 48 1.73 54.87 1.85
N PRO A 49 1.89 54.65 0.53
CA PRO A 49 1.47 53.43 -0.12
C PRO A 49 1.90 52.18 0.62
N TRP A 50 1.03 51.18 0.64
CA TRP A 50 1.30 49.85 1.20
C TRP A 50 1.50 49.83 2.72
N GLN A 51 1.03 50.85 3.44
CA GLN A 51 0.94 50.82 4.89
C GLN A 51 -0.43 50.35 5.37
N CYS A 52 -0.47 49.88 6.63
CA CYS A 52 -1.70 49.62 7.36
C CYS A 52 -1.47 50.06 8.82
N ILE A 53 -1.84 51.31 9.12
CA ILE A 53 -1.74 51.94 10.42
C ILE A 53 -3.06 51.71 11.14
N CYS A 54 -3.05 50.93 12.21
CA CYS A 54 -4.27 50.48 12.85
C CYS A 54 -5.05 51.59 13.54
N HIS A 55 -6.37 51.53 13.40
CA HIS A 55 -7.29 52.32 14.20
C HIS A 55 -7.23 51.87 15.67
N THR A 56 -7.65 52.73 16.59
CA THR A 56 -7.70 52.42 18.02
C THR A 56 -8.51 51.13 18.27
N GLY A 57 -7.94 50.22 19.07
CA GLY A 57 -8.53 48.91 19.37
C GLY A 57 -8.12 47.79 18.43
N TRP A 58 -7.36 48.08 17.36
CA TRP A 58 -6.89 47.07 16.40
C TRP A 58 -5.37 46.99 16.36
N ALA A 59 -4.87 45.79 16.10
CA ALA A 59 -3.44 45.51 16.01
C ALA A 59 -3.14 44.43 14.96
N GLY A 60 -1.86 44.07 14.85
CA GLY A 60 -1.35 43.20 13.81
C GLY A 60 -1.00 43.95 12.52
N LYS A 61 -0.28 43.28 11.63
CA LYS A 61 0.21 43.85 10.36
C LYS A 61 -0.92 44.31 9.43
N PHE A 62 -2.09 43.69 9.56
CA PHE A 62 -3.26 43.97 8.73
C PHE A 62 -4.41 44.61 9.51
N CYS A 63 -4.16 44.99 10.77
CA CYS A 63 -5.17 45.57 11.66
C CYS A 63 -6.43 44.70 11.74
N ASP A 64 -6.21 43.40 11.85
CA ASP A 64 -7.19 42.32 11.85
C ASP A 64 -7.34 41.68 13.24
N LYS A 65 -6.49 42.06 14.20
CA LYS A 65 -6.55 41.59 15.59
C LYS A 65 -7.25 42.62 16.48
N ASP A 66 -8.25 42.18 17.22
CA ASP A 66 -8.92 42.98 18.25
C ASP A 66 -8.08 42.98 19.54
N ILE A 67 -7.64 44.16 19.98
CA ILE A 67 -6.85 44.32 21.21
C ILE A 67 -7.72 44.00 22.45
N HIS A 68 -9.03 44.22 22.39
CA HIS A 68 -9.96 43.99 23.50
C HIS A 68 -10.64 42.62 23.42
N ILE A 69 -10.00 41.64 22.78
CA ILE A 69 -10.54 40.29 22.60
C ILE A 69 -10.97 39.62 23.92
N CYS A 70 -10.28 39.89 25.03
CA CYS A 70 -10.65 39.35 26.34
C CYS A 70 -12.00 39.90 26.86
N GLU A 71 -12.37 41.13 26.48
CA GLU A 71 -13.61 41.80 26.89
C GLU A 71 -14.77 41.45 25.94
N HIS A 72 -14.49 41.34 24.64
CA HIS A 72 -15.53 41.11 23.63
C HIS A 72 -15.87 39.64 23.39
N GLN A 73 -14.87 38.76 23.47
CA GLN A 73 -15.02 37.34 23.10
C GLN A 73 -14.69 36.37 24.24
N SER A 74 -13.86 36.80 25.20
CA SER A 74 -13.40 35.99 26.34
C SER A 74 -12.98 34.57 25.92
N PRO A 75 -11.92 34.43 25.09
CA PRO A 75 -11.57 33.16 24.44
C PRO A 75 -11.14 32.06 25.41
N CYS A 76 -10.63 32.42 26.59
CA CYS A 76 -10.12 31.48 27.58
C CYS A 76 -11.25 30.70 28.27
N GLN A 77 -11.09 29.38 28.36
CA GLN A 77 -12.06 28.44 28.91
C GLN A 77 -11.71 28.02 30.35
N ASN A 78 -12.60 27.25 30.97
CA ASN A 78 -12.37 26.57 32.25
C ASN A 78 -11.92 27.49 33.41
N GLY A 79 -12.36 28.75 33.41
CA GLY A 79 -12.03 29.73 34.45
C GLY A 79 -10.62 30.32 34.33
N ALA A 80 -9.97 30.16 33.17
CA ALA A 80 -8.68 30.77 32.90
C ALA A 80 -8.75 32.30 32.82
N GLN A 81 -7.65 32.94 33.23
CA GLN A 81 -7.52 34.40 33.15
C GLN A 81 -6.99 34.80 31.77
N CYS A 82 -7.76 35.60 31.04
CA CYS A 82 -7.37 36.16 29.76
C CYS A 82 -6.47 37.39 29.94
N ILE A 83 -5.32 37.40 29.28
CA ILE A 83 -4.42 38.54 29.20
C ILE A 83 -4.11 38.84 27.73
N TYR A 84 -3.85 40.09 27.40
CA TYR A 84 -3.53 40.52 26.04
C TYR A 84 -2.35 41.51 26.05
N ASP A 85 -1.58 41.51 24.98
CA ASP A 85 -0.50 42.48 24.75
C ASP A 85 -0.95 43.66 23.88
N ARG A 86 -0.03 44.59 23.63
CA ARG A 86 -0.29 45.77 22.80
C ARG A 86 -0.33 45.46 21.30
N ASP A 87 0.10 44.27 20.90
CA ASP A 87 0.12 43.79 19.52
C ASP A 87 -1.14 42.99 19.16
N GLY A 88 -2.10 42.93 20.09
CA GLY A 88 -3.39 42.24 19.92
C GLY A 88 -3.28 40.73 19.99
N GLU A 89 -2.19 40.21 20.55
CA GLU A 89 -2.07 38.80 20.89
C GLU A 89 -2.61 38.57 22.30
N TYR A 90 -3.42 37.52 22.47
CA TYR A 90 -3.93 37.11 23.77
C TYR A 90 -3.24 35.84 24.23
N SER A 91 -3.25 35.62 25.54
CA SER A 91 -2.80 34.40 26.17
C SER A 91 -3.70 34.08 27.35
N CYS A 92 -3.87 32.80 27.63
CA CYS A 92 -4.69 32.32 28.73
C CYS A 92 -3.79 31.76 29.84
N LEU A 93 -3.93 32.30 31.05
CA LEU A 93 -3.30 31.74 32.23
C LEU A 93 -4.16 30.59 32.74
N CYS A 94 -3.72 29.36 32.44
CA CYS A 94 -4.49 28.17 32.75
C CYS A 94 -4.50 27.87 34.26
N PRO A 95 -5.69 27.56 34.83
CA PRO A 95 -5.79 27.03 36.18
C PRO A 95 -5.08 25.68 36.32
N GLU A 96 -4.82 25.28 37.57
CA GLU A 96 -4.21 23.99 37.87
C GLU A 96 -5.01 22.84 37.24
N GLY A 97 -4.31 21.97 36.51
CA GLY A 97 -4.93 20.84 35.83
C GLY A 97 -5.52 21.16 34.47
N PHE A 98 -5.33 22.35 33.91
CA PHE A 98 -5.73 22.70 32.54
C PHE A 98 -4.53 23.15 31.68
N HIS A 99 -4.64 22.98 30.37
CA HIS A 99 -3.64 23.36 29.38
C HIS A 99 -4.31 23.56 28.00
N GLY A 100 -3.51 23.90 26.99
CA GLY A 100 -4.00 24.31 25.67
C GLY A 100 -3.85 25.82 25.48
N LYS A 101 -4.13 26.30 24.26
CA LYS A 101 -3.99 27.74 23.96
C LYS A 101 -5.04 28.56 24.71
N ASP A 102 -6.25 28.01 24.78
CA ASP A 102 -7.42 28.63 25.37
C ASP A 102 -7.77 27.97 26.71
N CYS A 103 -6.86 27.16 27.27
CA CYS A 103 -7.06 26.33 28.46
C CYS A 103 -8.27 25.38 28.35
N GLU A 104 -8.55 24.95 27.12
CA GLU A 104 -9.69 24.12 26.73
C GLU A 104 -9.50 22.64 27.11
N MET A 105 -8.26 22.21 27.36
CA MET A 105 -7.93 20.82 27.68
C MET A 105 -7.63 20.66 29.16
N LYS A 106 -8.10 19.56 29.75
CA LYS A 106 -7.73 19.13 31.09
C LYS A 106 -6.49 18.26 31.04
N ILE A 107 -5.62 18.32 32.04
CA ILE A 107 -4.48 17.40 32.19
C ILE A 107 -5.04 16.01 32.54
N GLY A 108 -5.19 15.23 31.48
CA GLY A 108 -5.84 13.93 31.50
C GLY A 108 -4.92 12.74 31.72
N PRO A 109 -5.49 11.52 31.68
CA PRO A 109 -4.74 10.28 31.74
C PRO A 109 -3.63 10.16 30.69
N CYS A 110 -3.80 10.68 29.47
CA CYS A 110 -2.78 10.57 28.40
C CYS A 110 -1.49 11.34 28.75
N GLU A 111 -1.65 12.58 29.21
CA GLU A 111 -0.53 13.44 29.61
C GLU A 111 0.14 12.91 30.88
N LYS A 112 -0.66 12.51 31.87
CA LYS A 112 -0.16 11.94 33.14
C LYS A 112 0.63 10.66 32.95
N ALA A 113 0.22 9.83 31.97
CA ALA A 113 0.91 8.59 31.65
C ALA A 113 2.13 8.78 30.72
N GLY A 114 2.37 9.99 30.22
CA GLY A 114 3.53 10.31 29.39
C GLY A 114 3.53 9.58 28.05
N SER A 115 2.46 9.70 27.26
CA SER A 115 2.28 9.01 25.97
C SER A 115 2.31 7.47 26.10
N PRO A 116 1.27 6.87 26.70
CA PRO A 116 1.25 5.45 27.05
C PRO A 116 1.22 4.49 25.85
N CYS A 117 0.71 4.95 24.70
CA CYS A 117 0.56 4.14 23.50
C CYS A 117 1.91 3.84 22.83
N LYS A 118 2.16 2.56 22.55
CA LYS A 118 3.37 2.06 21.90
C LYS A 118 3.28 2.17 20.38
N ASN A 119 4.42 1.96 19.72
CA ASN A 119 4.54 1.86 18.27
C ASN A 119 3.90 3.04 17.49
N GLY A 120 3.98 4.25 18.05
CA GLY A 120 3.42 5.45 17.44
C GLY A 120 1.89 5.57 17.53
N GLY A 121 1.24 4.76 18.37
CA GLY A 121 -0.20 4.87 18.64
C GLY A 121 -0.58 6.23 19.23
N GLN A 122 -1.80 6.68 18.94
CA GLN A 122 -2.33 7.95 19.42
C GLN A 122 -3.17 7.73 20.68
N CYS A 123 -2.82 8.41 21.77
CA CYS A 123 -3.60 8.38 23.00
C CYS A 123 -4.87 9.23 22.89
N GLN A 124 -5.99 8.74 23.43
CA GLN A 124 -7.28 9.40 23.43
C GLN A 124 -7.87 9.42 24.85
N ASP A 125 -8.18 10.60 25.38
CA ASP A 125 -8.75 10.77 26.72
C ASP A 125 -9.79 11.90 26.82
N GLU A 126 -10.49 12.17 25.72
CA GLU A 126 -11.52 13.22 25.63
C GLU A 126 -11.01 14.58 26.13
N ASN A 127 -9.86 15.04 25.61
CA ASN A 127 -9.18 16.28 26.05
C ASN A 127 -8.91 16.30 27.57
N GLY A 128 -8.62 15.13 28.12
CA GLY A 128 -8.38 14.87 29.53
C GLY A 128 -9.58 14.91 30.47
N PHE A 129 -10.81 14.98 29.94
CA PHE A 129 -12.02 14.87 30.75
C PHE A 129 -12.42 13.41 31.05
N ALA A 130 -11.93 12.45 30.26
CA ALA A 130 -12.16 11.04 30.53
C ALA A 130 -11.39 10.57 31.79
N SER A 131 -11.96 9.62 32.52
CA SER A 131 -11.31 9.01 33.68
C SER A 131 -10.19 8.03 33.30
N ASN A 132 -10.16 7.58 32.04
CA ASN A 132 -9.17 6.66 31.50
C ASN A 132 -8.83 7.06 30.05
N PHE A 133 -7.80 6.46 29.47
CA PHE A 133 -7.44 6.64 28.06
C PHE A 133 -7.66 5.37 27.24
N THR A 134 -7.72 5.54 25.93
CA THR A 134 -7.60 4.46 24.95
C THR A 134 -6.49 4.79 23.94
N CYS A 135 -5.94 3.76 23.30
CA CYS A 135 -4.95 3.93 22.25
C CYS A 135 -5.56 3.62 20.88
N ARG A 136 -5.42 4.56 19.95
CA ARG A 136 -5.66 4.31 18.53
C ARG A 136 -4.37 3.86 17.87
N CYS A 137 -4.32 2.58 17.50
CA CYS A 137 -3.13 1.98 16.91
C CYS A 137 -2.94 2.37 15.46
N LEU A 138 -1.67 2.47 15.05
CA LEU A 138 -1.30 2.51 13.64
C LEU A 138 -1.57 1.14 13.00
N ALA A 139 -1.74 1.12 11.68
CA ALA A 139 -1.93 -0.13 10.93
C ALA A 139 -0.76 -1.09 11.16
N GLY A 140 -1.07 -2.37 11.38
CA GLY A 140 -0.10 -3.40 11.76
C GLY A 140 0.04 -3.60 13.27
N PHE A 141 -0.53 -2.74 14.13
CA PHE A 141 -0.43 -2.93 15.58
C PHE A 141 -1.79 -3.16 16.24
N VAL A 142 -1.80 -3.98 17.29
CA VAL A 142 -2.97 -4.33 18.11
C VAL A 142 -2.60 -4.41 19.60
N GLY A 143 -3.61 -4.53 20.44
CA GLY A 143 -3.48 -4.52 21.90
C GLY A 143 -3.99 -3.21 22.51
N ALA A 144 -4.15 -3.20 23.83
CA ALA A 144 -4.71 -2.05 24.54
C ALA A 144 -3.78 -0.82 24.46
N LEU A 145 -2.47 -1.05 24.34
CA LEU A 145 -1.44 -0.02 24.22
C LEU A 145 -0.74 -0.08 22.85
N CYS A 146 -1.30 -0.77 21.86
CA CYS A 146 -0.69 -0.97 20.54
C CYS A 146 0.68 -1.64 20.59
N GLU A 147 0.89 -2.51 21.58
CA GLU A 147 2.17 -3.12 21.91
C GLU A 147 2.50 -4.34 21.05
N ASN A 148 1.51 -4.95 20.39
CA ASN A 148 1.68 -6.18 19.62
C ASN A 148 1.64 -5.88 18.13
N ASP A 149 2.61 -6.41 17.38
CA ASP A 149 2.56 -6.48 15.92
C ASP A 149 1.50 -7.52 15.50
N VAL A 150 0.81 -7.25 14.41
CA VAL A 150 -0.14 -8.19 13.81
C VAL A 150 0.65 -9.21 13.00
N ASP A 151 0.50 -10.49 13.34
CA ASP A 151 1.13 -11.56 12.56
C ASP A 151 0.48 -11.66 11.17
N ASP A 152 1.14 -11.04 10.18
CA ASP A 152 0.71 -11.04 8.78
C ASP A 152 0.90 -12.42 8.11
N CYS A 153 1.61 -13.34 8.76
CA CYS A 153 1.82 -14.71 8.32
C CYS A 153 0.74 -15.69 8.82
N LEU A 154 -0.17 -15.26 9.72
CA LEU A 154 -1.19 -16.13 10.33
C LEU A 154 -2.07 -16.84 9.30
N MET A 155 -2.40 -16.16 8.20
CA MET A 155 -3.21 -16.71 7.11
C MET A 155 -2.40 -17.51 6.09
N ARG A 156 -1.11 -17.75 6.34
CA ARG A 156 -0.19 -18.53 5.51
C ARG A 156 -0.19 -18.08 4.03
N PRO A 157 0.17 -16.81 3.73
CA PRO A 157 0.08 -16.26 2.39
C PRO A 157 1.08 -16.88 1.39
N CYS A 158 2.15 -17.50 1.87
CA CYS A 158 3.23 -18.06 1.04
C CYS A 158 2.91 -19.48 0.56
N ALA A 159 3.00 -19.71 -0.75
CA ALA A 159 2.71 -21.01 -1.39
C ALA A 159 3.96 -21.91 -1.51
N ASN A 160 3.76 -23.14 -1.99
CA ASN A 160 4.82 -24.08 -2.40
C ASN A 160 5.90 -24.35 -1.34
N GLY A 161 5.51 -24.36 -0.06
CA GLY A 161 6.43 -24.61 1.05
C GLY A 161 7.39 -23.46 1.34
N ALA A 162 7.12 -22.26 0.82
CA ALA A 162 7.88 -21.07 1.14
C ALA A 162 7.73 -20.66 2.61
N THR A 163 8.79 -20.08 3.17
CA THR A 163 8.80 -19.55 4.54
C THR A 163 8.22 -18.15 4.54
N CYS A 164 7.23 -17.90 5.39
CA CYS A 164 6.68 -16.56 5.61
C CYS A 164 7.48 -15.84 6.70
N HIS A 165 7.85 -14.60 6.42
CA HIS A 165 8.48 -13.69 7.36
C HIS A 165 7.52 -12.54 7.64
N ASP A 166 7.16 -12.41 8.90
CA ASP A 166 6.28 -11.37 9.42
C ASP A 166 6.96 -9.99 9.38
N GLY A 167 6.15 -8.93 9.39
CA GLY A 167 6.64 -7.56 9.47
C GLY A 167 5.50 -6.59 9.69
N ILE A 168 5.83 -5.32 9.94
CA ILE A 168 4.80 -4.33 10.29
C ILE A 168 3.87 -4.06 9.10
N ASN A 169 2.62 -4.50 9.22
CA ASN A 169 1.54 -4.34 8.24
C ASN A 169 1.94 -4.86 6.84
N ARG A 170 2.81 -5.88 6.80
CA ARG A 170 3.30 -6.54 5.60
C ARG A 170 3.98 -7.85 5.98
N PHE A 171 3.90 -8.82 5.09
CA PHE A 171 4.73 -10.02 5.14
C PHE A 171 5.69 -10.06 3.94
N SER A 172 6.69 -10.94 4.02
CA SER A 172 7.52 -11.34 2.87
C SER A 172 7.65 -12.86 2.81
N CYS A 173 7.65 -13.40 1.60
CA CYS A 173 7.81 -14.84 1.38
C CYS A 173 9.23 -15.14 0.89
N GLN A 174 9.93 -16.02 1.60
CA GLN A 174 11.17 -16.62 1.12
C GLN A 174 10.82 -17.86 0.31
N CYS A 175 10.85 -17.71 -1.02
CA CYS A 175 10.52 -18.78 -1.94
C CYS A 175 11.52 -19.95 -1.89
N GLN A 176 11.00 -21.15 -2.07
CA GLN A 176 11.83 -22.32 -2.34
C GLN A 176 12.48 -22.19 -3.73
N VAL A 177 13.58 -22.90 -3.94
CA VAL A 177 14.28 -22.89 -5.23
C VAL A 177 13.34 -23.34 -6.34
N GLY A 178 13.34 -22.63 -7.47
CA GLY A 178 12.43 -22.86 -8.61
C GLY A 178 11.12 -22.06 -8.55
N PHE A 179 10.85 -21.31 -7.48
CA PHE A 179 9.65 -20.47 -7.37
C PHE A 179 9.98 -18.99 -7.21
N GLU A 180 9.10 -18.13 -7.72
CA GLU A 180 9.20 -16.68 -7.61
C GLU A 180 7.83 -16.00 -7.38
N GLY A 181 7.87 -14.66 -7.28
CA GLY A 181 6.72 -13.81 -7.03
C GLY A 181 6.46 -13.58 -5.53
N ARG A 182 5.64 -12.57 -5.21
CA ARG A 182 5.35 -12.15 -3.83
C ARG A 182 4.81 -13.27 -2.95
N PHE A 183 4.06 -14.20 -3.53
CA PHE A 183 3.43 -15.34 -2.84
C PHE A 183 4.11 -16.68 -3.16
N CYS A 184 5.22 -16.68 -3.91
CA CYS A 184 5.92 -17.90 -4.35
C CYS A 184 5.04 -18.88 -5.14
N THR A 185 4.04 -18.37 -5.87
CA THR A 185 3.09 -19.17 -6.64
C THR A 185 3.56 -19.43 -8.08
N ILE A 186 4.60 -18.73 -8.54
CA ILE A 186 5.06 -18.76 -9.93
C ILE A 186 6.24 -19.72 -10.02
N ASN A 187 6.17 -20.73 -10.88
CA ASN A 187 7.32 -21.56 -11.24
C ASN A 187 8.25 -20.76 -12.15
N ILE A 188 9.53 -20.71 -11.82
CA ILE A 188 10.55 -20.06 -12.65
C ILE A 188 10.67 -20.85 -13.95
N ASN A 189 10.65 -20.17 -15.08
CA ASN A 189 10.75 -20.81 -16.39
C ASN A 189 12.20 -21.22 -16.68
N ASP A 190 12.56 -22.46 -16.40
CA ASP A 190 13.89 -23.01 -16.60
C ASP A 190 14.28 -23.12 -18.09
N CYS A 191 13.27 -23.09 -18.99
CA CYS A 191 13.46 -23.06 -20.43
C CYS A 191 13.82 -21.67 -21.00
N ALA A 192 13.72 -20.58 -20.21
CA ALA A 192 13.93 -19.22 -20.70
C ALA A 192 15.34 -18.99 -21.27
N SER A 193 16.35 -19.70 -20.73
CA SER A 193 17.74 -19.66 -21.19
C SER A 193 18.00 -20.47 -22.47
N GLN A 194 16.98 -21.15 -23.01
CA GLN A 194 17.08 -22.07 -24.16
C GLN A 194 18.19 -23.12 -23.98
N PRO A 195 18.12 -23.94 -22.92
CA PRO A 195 19.16 -24.91 -22.63
C PRO A 195 19.21 -26.03 -23.69
N CYS A 196 18.06 -26.45 -24.21
CA CYS A 196 17.95 -27.51 -25.21
C CYS A 196 18.54 -27.11 -26.56
N LYS A 197 19.38 -27.98 -27.14
CA LYS A 197 20.12 -27.77 -28.38
C LYS A 197 19.50 -28.51 -29.56
N ASN A 198 20.02 -28.24 -30.75
CA ASN A 198 19.70 -28.96 -31.99
C ASN A 198 18.20 -28.98 -32.34
N GLY A 199 17.45 -27.93 -31.98
CA GLY A 199 16.02 -27.83 -32.25
C GLY A 199 15.13 -28.65 -31.30
N ALA A 200 15.68 -29.14 -30.19
CA ALA A 200 14.92 -29.87 -29.17
C ALA A 200 13.86 -28.99 -28.48
N LYS A 201 12.71 -29.60 -28.17
CA LYS A 201 11.63 -28.92 -27.43
C LYS A 201 11.91 -28.97 -25.93
N CYS A 202 11.87 -27.81 -25.28
CA CYS A 202 12.05 -27.70 -23.83
C CYS A 202 10.71 -27.78 -23.09
N TYR A 203 10.71 -28.49 -21.95
CA TYR A 203 9.60 -28.54 -21.01
C TYR A 203 10.07 -28.05 -19.64
N ASP A 204 9.38 -27.03 -19.13
CA ASP A 204 9.63 -26.42 -17.84
C ASP A 204 9.30 -27.38 -16.69
N ARG A 205 10.16 -27.44 -15.67
CA ARG A 205 9.97 -28.19 -14.42
C ARG A 205 10.25 -27.28 -13.23
N ILE A 206 10.22 -27.82 -12.02
CA ILE A 206 10.54 -27.05 -10.81
C ILE A 206 12.05 -27.12 -10.61
N ASN A 207 12.74 -25.99 -10.82
CA ASN A 207 14.20 -25.90 -10.69
C ASN A 207 14.95 -26.91 -11.58
N ASP A 208 14.37 -27.23 -12.74
CA ASP A 208 14.94 -28.13 -13.74
C ASP A 208 14.18 -27.97 -15.07
N TYR A 209 14.69 -28.58 -16.13
CA TYR A 209 14.02 -28.63 -17.43
C TYR A 209 14.21 -30.00 -18.08
N ASP A 210 13.27 -30.41 -18.93
CA ASP A 210 13.41 -31.60 -19.76
C ASP A 210 13.51 -31.22 -21.24
N CYS A 211 14.51 -31.76 -21.94
CA CYS A 211 14.64 -31.61 -23.38
C CYS A 211 14.12 -32.87 -24.11
N LEU A 212 13.17 -32.68 -25.02
CA LEU A 212 12.77 -33.72 -25.96
C LEU A 212 13.67 -33.65 -27.19
N CYS A 213 14.62 -34.57 -27.24
CA CYS A 213 15.61 -34.62 -28.31
C CYS A 213 14.98 -35.08 -29.64
N PRO A 214 15.31 -34.41 -30.76
CA PRO A 214 15.01 -34.90 -32.08
C PRO A 214 15.75 -36.21 -32.36
N ASP A 215 15.29 -36.91 -33.41
CA ASP A 215 15.96 -38.11 -33.88
C ASP A 215 17.46 -37.82 -34.11
N ARG A 216 18.29 -38.78 -33.71
CA ARG A 216 19.76 -38.72 -33.78
C ARG A 216 20.45 -37.79 -32.78
N PHE A 217 19.76 -37.30 -31.75
CA PHE A 217 20.39 -36.58 -30.63
C PHE A 217 20.07 -37.19 -29.26
N THR A 218 20.99 -37.05 -28.30
CA THR A 218 20.85 -37.49 -26.89
C THR A 218 21.60 -36.54 -25.94
N GLY A 219 21.52 -36.77 -24.62
CA GLY A 219 22.07 -35.91 -23.57
C GLY A 219 21.01 -35.02 -22.90
N LYS A 220 21.31 -34.42 -21.73
CA LYS A 220 20.34 -33.59 -20.96
C LYS A 220 19.90 -32.35 -21.75
N THR A 221 20.78 -31.84 -22.61
CA THR A 221 20.50 -30.70 -23.49
C THR A 221 20.40 -31.09 -24.97
N CYS A 222 20.34 -32.39 -25.29
CA CYS A 222 20.36 -32.91 -26.68
C CYS A 222 21.61 -32.51 -27.49
N GLU A 223 22.74 -32.33 -26.80
CA GLU A 223 24.01 -31.87 -27.34
C GLU A 223 24.81 -32.96 -28.06
N ILE A 224 24.51 -34.23 -27.80
CA ILE A 224 25.28 -35.37 -28.31
C ILE A 224 24.59 -35.90 -29.57
N SER A 225 25.31 -35.95 -30.69
CA SER A 225 24.83 -36.61 -31.91
C SER A 225 25.03 -38.13 -31.84
N ILE A 226 24.02 -38.88 -32.27
CA ILE A 226 24.06 -40.33 -32.34
C ILE A 226 24.68 -40.73 -33.68
N PRO A 227 25.88 -41.35 -33.69
CA PRO A 227 26.56 -41.71 -34.92
C PRO A 227 25.71 -42.68 -35.74
N GLU A 228 25.78 -42.53 -37.07
CA GLU A 228 25.21 -43.51 -37.99
C GLU A 228 25.78 -44.90 -37.67
N PRO A 229 24.95 -45.96 -37.61
CA PRO A 229 25.48 -47.32 -37.55
C PRO A 229 26.34 -47.56 -38.80
N THR A 230 27.58 -48.00 -38.63
CA THR A 230 28.52 -48.22 -39.74
C THR A 230 28.10 -49.33 -40.71
N TRP A 231 27.06 -50.10 -40.37
CA TRP A 231 26.46 -51.11 -41.24
C TRP A 231 25.37 -50.55 -42.19
N ALA A 232 24.95 -49.29 -42.02
CA ALA A 232 23.95 -48.63 -42.87
C ALA A 232 24.57 -47.87 -44.07
N ALA A 233 25.89 -47.90 -44.24
CA ALA A 233 26.52 -47.36 -45.44
C ALA A 233 26.02 -48.13 -46.69
N PRO A 234 25.60 -47.44 -47.76
CA PRO A 234 25.30 -48.11 -49.02
C PRO A 234 26.54 -48.87 -49.44
N TYR A 235 26.40 -50.18 -49.64
CA TYR A 235 27.42 -51.00 -50.27
C TYR A 235 27.69 -50.40 -51.65
N HIS A 236 28.75 -49.59 -51.78
CA HIS A 236 29.30 -49.24 -53.08
C HIS A 236 29.99 -50.51 -53.59
N PRO A 237 29.49 -51.18 -54.65
CA PRO A 237 30.23 -52.28 -55.24
C PRO A 237 31.52 -51.71 -55.83
N ALA A 238 32.65 -51.99 -55.20
CA ALA A 238 33.94 -51.83 -55.85
C ALA A 238 33.98 -52.81 -57.03
N ASN A 239 34.14 -52.29 -58.24
CA ASN A 239 34.50 -53.07 -59.41
C ASN A 239 35.90 -53.67 -59.16
N HIS A 240 35.94 -54.91 -58.67
CA HIS A 240 37.15 -55.72 -58.65
C HIS A 240 37.08 -56.69 -59.83
N GLU A 241 37.63 -56.27 -60.97
CA GLU A 241 38.15 -57.24 -61.93
C GLU A 241 39.44 -57.86 -61.36
N ASN A 242 39.55 -59.18 -61.53
CA ASN A 242 40.72 -60.03 -61.31
C ASN A 242 41.01 -60.52 -59.88
N GLY A 243 40.40 -61.67 -59.57
CA GLY A 243 41.08 -62.92 -59.23
C GLY A 243 42.29 -62.87 -58.29
N GLY A 244 42.07 -63.16 -57.02
CA GLY A 244 43.12 -63.51 -56.06
C GLY A 244 42.53 -64.03 -54.75
N VAL A 245 42.55 -65.35 -54.55
CA VAL A 245 42.16 -65.98 -53.29
C VAL A 245 43.23 -65.66 -52.25
N VAL A 246 42.89 -64.84 -51.24
CA VAL A 246 43.67 -64.74 -50.01
C VAL A 246 42.88 -65.46 -48.91
N LYS A 247 43.43 -66.58 -48.45
CA LYS A 247 43.00 -67.29 -47.23
C LYS A 247 43.76 -66.74 -46.01
N SER A 248 43.15 -66.96 -44.84
CA SER A 248 43.62 -66.75 -43.44
C SER A 248 43.10 -65.44 -42.81
N THR A 249 42.63 -65.38 -41.56
CA THR A 249 42.52 -66.39 -40.47
C THR A 249 41.60 -65.86 -39.35
N ALA A 250 40.83 -66.79 -38.77
CA ALA A 250 40.36 -66.96 -37.38
C ALA A 250 40.01 -65.78 -36.44
N SER A 251 38.89 -66.02 -35.71
CA SER A 251 38.60 -65.60 -34.31
C SER A 251 38.24 -64.12 -34.10
N GLU A 252 37.14 -63.71 -33.45
CA GLU A 252 36.21 -64.31 -32.49
C GLU A 252 34.77 -63.88 -32.83
N MET A 253 33.82 -64.81 -32.75
CA MET A 253 32.40 -64.46 -32.69
C MET A 253 32.01 -64.20 -31.24
N LEU A 254 31.96 -62.93 -30.83
CA LEU A 254 31.16 -62.52 -29.68
C LEU A 254 29.80 -62.08 -30.20
N ALA A 255 28.82 -62.95 -29.98
CA ALA A 255 27.42 -62.66 -30.22
C ALA A 255 26.96 -61.51 -29.32
N VAL A 256 26.80 -60.32 -29.90
CA VAL A 256 26.02 -59.25 -29.28
C VAL A 256 24.58 -59.46 -29.72
N THR A 257 23.80 -60.14 -28.88
CA THR A 257 22.34 -60.17 -28.99
C THR A 257 21.81 -58.74 -28.91
N GLN A 258 20.87 -58.42 -29.80
CA GLN A 258 20.21 -57.13 -29.92
C GLN A 258 19.66 -56.65 -28.56
N PRO A 259 19.78 -55.35 -28.20
CA PRO A 259 19.03 -54.82 -27.07
C PRO A 259 17.53 -54.73 -27.41
N GLU A 260 16.69 -55.29 -26.55
CA GLU A 260 15.23 -55.12 -26.60
C GLU A 260 14.84 -53.64 -26.44
N PRO A 261 13.69 -53.21 -27.02
CA PRO A 261 13.24 -51.82 -26.91
C PRO A 261 12.95 -51.44 -25.46
N VAL A 262 13.65 -50.42 -24.96
CA VAL A 262 13.38 -49.81 -23.67
C VAL A 262 12.01 -49.12 -23.74
N ARG A 263 10.99 -49.75 -23.13
CA ARG A 263 9.75 -49.07 -22.77
C ARG A 263 10.07 -47.99 -21.73
N THR A 264 9.89 -46.73 -22.08
CA THR A 264 9.89 -45.63 -21.12
C THR A 264 8.70 -45.79 -20.17
N VAL A 265 8.99 -46.23 -18.96
CA VAL A 265 8.02 -46.27 -17.85
C VAL A 265 7.75 -44.83 -17.44
N VAL A 266 6.51 -44.38 -17.67
CA VAL A 266 5.95 -43.18 -17.03
C VAL A 266 5.87 -43.48 -15.53
N THR A 267 6.80 -42.96 -14.74
CA THR A 267 6.73 -43.02 -13.27
C THR A 267 5.78 -41.94 -12.76
N GLY A 268 4.49 -42.20 -12.91
CA GLY A 268 3.49 -41.58 -12.05
C GLY A 268 3.63 -42.15 -10.64
N ARG A 269 4.24 -41.41 -9.71
CA ARG A 269 4.10 -41.73 -8.28
C ARG A 269 2.74 -41.21 -7.79
N ARG A 270 1.75 -42.10 -7.82
CA ARG A 270 0.58 -42.04 -6.95
C ARG A 270 0.75 -43.07 -5.84
N MET A 271 0.76 -42.56 -4.62
CA MET A 271 0.26 -43.14 -3.37
C MET A 271 0.32 -44.67 -3.24
N ALA A 272 1.24 -45.14 -2.39
CA ALA A 272 1.14 -46.47 -1.80
C ALA A 272 -0.15 -46.54 -0.96
N ASN A 273 -1.04 -47.47 -1.31
CA ASN A 273 -2.10 -47.96 -0.43
C ASN A 273 -1.94 -49.48 -0.37
N HIS A 274 -1.32 -49.95 0.71
CA HIS A 274 -1.23 -51.37 1.03
C HIS A 274 -2.39 -51.69 1.97
N SER A 275 -3.27 -52.60 1.56
CA SER A 275 -4.18 -53.27 2.48
C SER A 275 -4.31 -54.72 2.06
N GLU A 276 -3.68 -55.58 2.86
CA GLU A 276 -3.98 -56.99 3.16
C GLU A 276 -2.87 -57.42 4.13
N LYS A 277 -3.04 -58.24 5.16
CA LYS A 277 -4.14 -58.74 5.99
C LYS A 277 -3.39 -59.53 7.09
N GLU A 278 -3.67 -59.28 8.37
CA GLU A 278 -2.92 -59.92 9.47
C GLU A 278 -3.13 -61.46 9.56
N PRO A 279 -2.26 -62.14 10.34
CA PRO A 279 -2.73 -62.49 11.70
C PRO A 279 -1.68 -62.29 12.82
N GLY A 280 -2.05 -61.56 13.88
CA GLY A 280 -2.02 -62.11 15.24
C GLY A 280 -1.06 -61.51 16.28
N GLY A 281 -1.59 -60.59 17.10
CA GLY A 281 -1.42 -60.61 18.56
C GLY A 281 -0.58 -59.50 19.21
N GLY A 282 -1.22 -58.65 20.03
CA GLY A 282 -0.52 -57.82 21.02
C GLY A 282 -1.11 -56.42 21.25
N LEU A 283 -2.08 -56.34 22.16
CA LEU A 283 -2.84 -55.16 22.58
C LEU A 283 -1.95 -54.05 23.21
N LEU A 284 -2.05 -52.81 22.73
CA LEU A 284 -2.01 -51.59 23.57
C LEU A 284 -2.63 -50.41 22.81
N LYS A 285 -3.90 -50.13 23.13
CA LYS A 285 -4.66 -48.96 22.68
C LYS A 285 -4.12 -47.70 23.35
N ILE A 286 -3.78 -46.67 22.57
CA ILE A 286 -3.82 -45.28 23.03
C ILE A 286 -4.86 -44.54 22.17
N SER A 287 -5.80 -43.92 22.86
CA SER A 287 -7.00 -43.26 22.36
C SER A 287 -6.65 -42.00 21.57
N VAL A 288 -7.16 -41.88 20.34
CA VAL A 288 -7.20 -40.61 19.62
C VAL A 288 -8.27 -39.75 20.29
N LYS A 289 -7.84 -38.67 20.94
CA LYS A 289 -8.73 -37.56 21.31
C LYS A 289 -9.23 -36.92 20.01
N GLU A 290 -10.54 -36.84 19.89
CA GLU A 290 -11.25 -36.22 18.78
C GLU A 290 -10.66 -34.84 18.44
N VAL A 291 -10.20 -34.68 17.21
CA VAL A 291 -9.94 -33.37 16.61
C VAL A 291 -11.31 -32.82 16.21
N VAL A 292 -11.79 -31.86 17.00
CA VAL A 292 -12.97 -31.06 16.70
C VAL A 292 -12.72 -30.32 15.38
N THR A 293 -13.39 -30.73 14.32
CA THR A 293 -13.49 -29.93 13.10
C THR A 293 -14.36 -28.73 13.42
N GLN A 294 -13.76 -27.55 13.55
CA GLN A 294 -14.53 -26.31 13.55
C GLN A 294 -15.19 -26.16 12.19
N ARG A 295 -16.50 -26.35 12.19
CA ARG A 295 -17.41 -26.06 11.10
C ARG A 295 -17.44 -24.55 10.92
N ASP A 296 -17.01 -24.07 9.76
CA ASP A 296 -17.19 -22.69 9.33
C ASP A 296 -18.65 -22.27 9.57
N SER A 297 -18.82 -21.24 10.39
CA SER A 297 -20.13 -20.64 10.64
C SER A 297 -20.45 -19.71 9.47
N GLY A 298 -20.92 -20.27 8.37
CA GLY A 298 -21.68 -19.49 7.40
C GLY A 298 -22.84 -18.80 8.12
N LEU A 299 -23.10 -17.52 7.79
CA LEU A 299 -24.24 -16.78 8.35
C LEU A 299 -25.49 -17.63 8.22
N THR A 300 -26.18 -17.88 9.33
CA THR A 300 -27.45 -18.60 9.32
C THR A 300 -28.47 -17.79 8.53
N GLU A 301 -29.50 -18.45 7.99
CA GLU A 301 -30.63 -17.80 7.30
C GLU A 301 -31.20 -16.61 8.12
N ALA A 302 -31.23 -16.71 9.45
CA ALA A 302 -31.65 -15.64 10.35
C ALA A 302 -30.71 -14.42 10.34
N GLN A 303 -29.40 -14.64 10.23
CA GLN A 303 -28.43 -13.55 10.13
C GLN A 303 -28.50 -12.85 8.78
N LEU A 304 -28.75 -13.59 7.69
CA LEU A 304 -28.94 -13.03 6.35
C LEU A 304 -30.21 -12.16 6.29
N VAL A 305 -31.31 -12.64 6.88
CA VAL A 305 -32.56 -11.86 6.99
C VAL A 305 -32.36 -10.59 7.80
N THR A 306 -31.58 -10.65 8.88
CA THR A 306 -31.28 -9.46 9.70
C THR A 306 -30.52 -8.40 8.90
N VAL A 307 -29.47 -8.79 8.17
CA VAL A 307 -28.69 -7.86 7.33
C VAL A 307 -29.57 -7.23 6.24
N LEU A 308 -30.45 -8.00 5.59
CA LEU A 308 -31.36 -7.50 4.57
C LEU A 308 -32.40 -6.53 5.15
N VAL A 309 -33.00 -6.85 6.31
CA VAL A 309 -34.00 -5.99 6.97
C VAL A 309 -33.39 -4.67 7.42
N PHE A 310 -32.21 -4.70 8.05
CA PHE A 310 -31.50 -3.48 8.45
C PHE A 310 -31.07 -2.64 7.23
N GLY A 311 -30.63 -3.28 6.14
CA GLY A 311 -30.29 -2.59 4.89
C GLY A 311 -31.49 -1.89 4.22
N VAL A 312 -32.68 -2.51 4.26
CA VAL A 312 -33.91 -1.89 3.73
C VAL A 312 -34.38 -0.74 4.62
N LEU A 313 -34.31 -0.89 5.94
CA LEU A 313 -34.67 0.17 6.91
C LEU A 313 -33.80 1.41 6.75
N THR A 314 -32.49 1.25 6.59
CA THR A 314 -31.58 2.40 6.38
C THR A 314 -31.85 3.09 5.04
N ALA A 315 -32.09 2.33 3.97
CA ALA A 315 -32.45 2.90 2.67
C ALA A 315 -33.76 3.70 2.72
N VAL A 316 -34.78 3.21 3.42
CA VAL A 316 -36.07 3.92 3.60
C VAL A 316 -35.89 5.20 4.42
N LEU A 317 -35.10 5.18 5.49
CA LEU A 317 -34.82 6.37 6.29
C LEU A 317 -34.09 7.45 5.49
N VAL A 318 -33.11 7.06 4.66
CA VAL A 318 -32.41 7.98 3.75
C VAL A 318 -33.38 8.56 2.71
N LEU A 319 -34.31 7.77 2.17
CA LEU A 319 -35.30 8.27 1.22
C LEU A 319 -36.24 9.30 1.87
N ILE A 320 -36.68 9.04 3.11
CA ILE A 320 -37.53 9.94 3.87
C ILE A 320 -36.81 11.26 4.16
N THR A 321 -35.54 11.22 4.59
CA THR A 321 -34.78 12.45 4.84
C THR A 321 -34.58 13.27 3.57
N VAL A 322 -34.28 12.63 2.44
CA VAL A 322 -34.19 13.31 1.13
C VAL A 322 -35.52 13.95 0.73
N LEU A 323 -36.65 13.25 0.90
CA LEU A 323 -37.98 13.79 0.61
C LEU A 323 -38.36 14.96 1.52
N LEU A 324 -37.97 14.92 2.80
CA LEU A 324 -38.16 16.03 3.74
C LEU A 324 -37.32 17.24 3.37
N ILE A 325 -36.07 17.03 2.93
CA ILE A 325 -35.19 18.10 2.43
C ILE A 325 -35.79 18.74 1.17
N LEU A 326 -36.23 17.93 0.21
CA LEU A 326 -36.87 18.42 -1.03
C LEU A 326 -38.18 19.17 -0.73
N ARG A 327 -38.98 18.69 0.22
CA ARG A 327 -40.22 19.36 0.65
C ARG A 327 -39.97 20.69 1.36
N ASN A 328 -38.88 20.80 2.13
CA ASN A 328 -38.46 22.07 2.73
C ASN A 328 -37.93 23.04 1.67
N TRP A 329 -37.21 22.54 0.65
CA TRP A 329 -36.69 23.36 -0.44
C TRP A 329 -37.81 23.96 -1.31
N GLN A 330 -38.91 23.26 -1.55
CA GLN A 330 -40.06 23.82 -2.30
C GLN A 330 -40.94 24.81 -1.51
N ARG A 331 -40.68 24.99 -0.20
CA ARG A 331 -41.46 25.89 0.67
C ARG A 331 -40.72 27.17 1.05
N GLY A 332 -39.46 27.33 0.66
CA GLY A 332 -38.68 28.56 0.76
C GLY A 332 -38.52 29.21 -0.61
#